data_AF-A0A9D5ZNJ5-F1
#
_entry.id   AF-A0A9D5ZNJ5-F1
#
_cell.length_a   1.000
_cell.length_b   1.000
_cell.length_c   1.000
_cell.angle_alpha   90.00
_cell.angle_beta   90.00
_cell.angle_gamma   90.00
#
_symmetry.space_group_name_H-M   'P 1'
#
loop_
_entity.id
_entity.type
_entity.pdbx_description
1 polymer ?
#
loop_
_entity_poly.entity_id
_entity_poly.type
_entity_poly.pdbx_seq_one_letter_code
_entity_poly.pdbx_strand_id
1 'polypeptide(L)'
;MSFNSLIETIQQTHLSFQEQVVKAVNIGLTIRNWLIGFYIVEFEQNGDDKAKYGTALLSNIAKNIAIKGLTAPELSRCRQFYTVYPEILGSVTQTLTANFIGNKTQQLLASRILGLATQDNEI
;
A
#
# COMPACT_ATOMS: atom_id res chain seq x y z
N MET A 1 26.97 -9.10 24.53
CA MET A 1 25.68 -9.61 24.02
C MET A 1 25.52 -11.05 24.52
N SER A 2 24.43 -11.39 25.20
CA SER A 2 24.17 -12.77 25.66
C SER A 2 23.39 -13.57 24.61
N PHE A 3 23.43 -14.90 24.69
CA PHE A 3 22.66 -15.77 23.78
C PHE A 3 21.16 -15.44 23.80
N ASN A 4 20.57 -15.20 24.98
CA ASN A 4 19.16 -14.81 25.10
C ASN A 4 18.87 -13.46 24.43
N SER A 5 19.79 -12.49 24.56
CA SER A 5 19.66 -11.19 23.88
C SER A 5 19.75 -11.32 22.36
N LEU A 6 20.54 -12.26 21.84
CA LEU A 6 20.58 -12.58 20.41
C LEU A 6 19.24 -13.16 19.92
N ILE A 7 18.71 -14.17 20.64
CA ILE A 7 17.41 -14.78 20.30
C ILE A 7 16.29 -13.73 20.31
N GLU A 8 16.22 -12.91 21.35
CA GLU A 8 15.24 -11.83 21.45
C GLU A 8 15.39 -10.83 20.30
N THR A 9 16.61 -10.42 19.97
CA THR A 9 16.87 -9.49 18.86
C THR A 9 16.39 -10.06 17.52
N ILE A 10 16.64 -11.35 17.26
CA ILE A 10 16.18 -12.03 16.03
C ILE A 10 14.65 -12.09 15.99
N GLN A 11 14.00 -12.46 17.10
CA GLN A 11 12.54 -12.52 17.20
C GLN A 11 11.89 -11.15 16.97
N GLN A 12 12.39 -10.12 17.64
CA GLN A 12 11.88 -8.75 17.48
C GLN A 12 12.07 -8.22 16.06
N THR A 13 13.21 -8.54 15.43
CA THR A 13 13.44 -8.19 14.02
C THR A 13 12.42 -8.88 13.13
N HIS A 14 12.20 -10.18 13.29
CA HIS A 14 11.22 -10.92 12.48
C HIS A 14 9.81 -10.34 12.62
N LEU A 15 9.33 -10.11 13.85
CA LEU A 15 8.00 -9.57 14.11
C LEU A 15 7.84 -8.16 13.51
N SER A 16 8.82 -7.29 13.72
CA SER A 16 8.76 -5.92 13.20
C SER A 16 8.71 -5.87 11.67
N PHE A 17 9.44 -6.74 10.97
CA PHE A 17 9.38 -6.82 9.52
C PHE A 17 8.10 -7.47 9.02
N GLN A 18 7.57 -8.48 9.72
CA GLN A 18 6.29 -9.08 9.40
C GLN A 18 5.14 -8.05 9.46
N GLU A 19 5.09 -7.25 10.52
CA GLU A 19 4.12 -6.16 10.66
C GLU A 19 4.24 -5.14 9.53
N GLN A 20 5.48 -4.75 9.16
CA GLN A 20 5.73 -3.83 8.05
C GLN A 20 5.26 -4.40 6.71
N VAL A 21 5.50 -5.70 6.44
CA VAL A 21 5.02 -6.36 5.23
C VAL A 21 3.50 -6.38 5.17
N VAL A 22 2.82 -6.75 6.27
CA VAL A 22 1.35 -6.75 6.33
C VAL A 22 0.80 -5.35 6.06
N LYS A 23 1.40 -4.31 6.66
CA LYS A 23 1.02 -2.92 6.44
C LYS A 23 1.21 -2.51 4.97
N ALA A 24 2.36 -2.81 4.37
CA ALA A 24 2.64 -2.49 2.98
C ALA A 24 1.66 -3.18 2.01
N VAL A 25 1.36 -4.46 2.26
CA VAL A 25 0.37 -5.22 1.48
C VAL A 25 -1.02 -4.59 1.60
N ASN A 26 -1.45 -4.26 2.81
CA ASN A 26 -2.76 -3.64 3.04
C ASN A 26 -2.89 -2.30 2.29
N ILE A 27 -1.87 -1.43 2.38
CA ILE A 27 -1.88 -0.16 1.66
C ILE A 27 -1.91 -0.39 0.15
N GLY A 28 -1.07 -1.30 -0.36
CA GLY A 28 -1.05 -1.64 -1.78
C GLY A 28 -2.41 -2.15 -2.28
N LEU A 29 -3.08 -3.01 -1.52
CA LEU A 29 -4.42 -3.50 -1.84
C LEU A 29 -5.46 -2.38 -1.81
N THR A 30 -5.42 -1.47 -0.84
CA THR A 30 -6.32 -0.32 -0.78
C THR A 30 -6.19 0.55 -2.03
N ILE A 31 -4.97 0.93 -2.38
CA ILE A 31 -4.71 1.78 -3.56
C ILE A 31 -5.13 1.06 -4.84
N ARG A 32 -4.75 -0.20 -4.99
CA ARG A 32 -5.11 -1.02 -6.14
C ARG A 32 -6.62 -1.10 -6.32
N ASN A 33 -7.36 -1.43 -5.27
CA ASN A 33 -8.81 -1.59 -5.34
C ASN A 33 -9.50 -0.26 -5.63
N TRP A 34 -8.97 0.85 -5.09
CA TRP A 34 -9.47 2.19 -5.41
C TRP A 34 -9.24 2.55 -6.89
N LEU A 35 -8.02 2.35 -7.40
CA LEU A 35 -7.68 2.63 -8.81
C LEU A 35 -8.50 1.79 -9.79
N ILE A 36 -8.75 0.52 -9.47
CA ILE A 36 -9.65 -0.33 -10.27
C ILE A 36 -11.06 0.28 -10.33
N GLY A 37 -11.56 0.79 -9.20
CA GLY A 37 -12.84 1.50 -9.15
C GLY A 37 -12.86 2.75 -10.03
N PHE A 38 -11.81 3.56 -9.94
CA PHE A 38 -11.59 4.72 -10.79
C PHE A 38 -11.68 4.36 -12.28
N TYR A 39 -10.88 3.37 -12.74
CA TYR A 39 -10.88 2.97 -14.15
C TYR A 39 -12.26 2.48 -14.64
N ILE A 40 -13.01 1.75 -13.79
CA ILE A 40 -14.35 1.29 -14.14
C ILE A 40 -15.30 2.49 -14.32
N VAL A 41 -15.29 3.45 -13.38
CA VAL A 41 -16.18 4.61 -13.44
C VAL A 41 -15.84 5.53 -14.63
N GLU A 42 -14.55 5.78 -14.88
CA GLU A 42 -14.11 6.57 -16.05
C GLU A 42 -14.56 5.92 -17.36
N PHE A 43 -14.44 4.59 -17.46
CA PHE A 43 -14.91 3.85 -18.62
C PHE A 43 -16.44 3.95 -18.80
N GLU A 44 -17.21 3.85 -17.71
CA GLU A 44 -18.68 3.96 -17.73
C GLU A 44 -19.16 5.38 -18.12
N GLN A 45 -18.37 6.42 -17.82
CA GLN A 45 -18.70 7.82 -18.12
C GLN A 45 -18.45 8.21 -19.59
N ASN A 46 -17.49 7.57 -20.27
CA ASN A 46 -17.14 7.86 -21.66
C ASN A 46 -18.15 7.33 -22.71
N GLY A 47 -19.31 6.80 -22.28
CA GLY A 47 -20.56 6.77 -23.05
C GLY A 47 -20.67 5.74 -24.18
N ASP A 48 -19.68 5.65 -25.07
CA ASP A 48 -19.76 4.87 -26.30
C ASP A 48 -19.77 3.35 -26.05
N ASP A 49 -18.94 2.87 -25.11
CA ASP A 49 -18.85 1.44 -24.80
C ASP A 49 -19.89 0.96 -23.77
N LYS A 50 -20.60 1.87 -23.09
CA LYS A 50 -21.64 1.53 -22.13
C LYS A 50 -22.80 0.78 -22.79
N ALA A 51 -23.14 1.14 -24.03
CA ALA A 51 -24.16 0.45 -24.81
C ALA A 51 -23.74 -0.98 -25.21
N LYS A 52 -22.42 -1.21 -25.36
CA LYS A 52 -21.85 -2.49 -25.82
C LYS A 52 -21.75 -3.53 -24.70
N TYR A 53 -21.41 -3.11 -23.49
CA TYR A 53 -21.18 -4.03 -22.36
C TYR A 53 -22.27 -4.00 -21.29
N GLY A 54 -23.01 -2.88 -21.17
CA GLY A 54 -24.21 -2.75 -20.34
C GLY A 54 -24.06 -3.32 -18.92
N THR A 55 -25.04 -4.11 -18.50
CA THR A 55 -25.09 -4.75 -17.17
C THR A 55 -24.06 -5.88 -16.99
N ALA A 56 -23.43 -6.34 -18.08
CA ALA A 56 -22.47 -7.45 -18.07
C ALA A 56 -21.01 -6.98 -17.99
N LEU A 57 -20.74 -5.67 -17.90
CA LEU A 57 -19.40 -5.09 -17.91
C LEU A 57 -18.45 -5.76 -16.91
N LEU A 58 -18.82 -5.82 -15.63
CA LEU A 58 -17.95 -6.37 -14.58
C LEU A 58 -17.69 -7.87 -14.77
N SER A 59 -18.70 -8.61 -15.22
CA SER A 59 -18.58 -10.04 -15.54
C SER A 59 -17.63 -10.27 -16.72
N ASN A 60 -17.69 -9.40 -17.74
CA ASN A 60 -16.77 -9.45 -18.87
C ASN A 60 -15.35 -9.09 -18.44
N ILE A 61 -15.16 -8.03 -17.64
CA ILE A 61 -13.83 -7.68 -17.11
C ILE A 61 -13.24 -8.84 -16.33
N ALA A 62 -13.97 -9.41 -15.36
CA ALA A 62 -13.49 -10.52 -14.54
C ALA A 62 -13.07 -11.74 -15.37
N LYS A 63 -13.84 -12.09 -16.40
CA LYS A 63 -13.51 -13.19 -17.33
C LYS A 63 -12.24 -12.93 -18.14
N ASN A 64 -12.06 -11.69 -18.61
CA ASN A 64 -10.93 -11.35 -19.50
C ASN A 64 -9.62 -11.17 -18.74
N ILE A 65 -9.64 -10.60 -17.52
CA ILE A 65 -8.41 -10.41 -16.74
C ILE A 65 -7.96 -11.69 -16.02
N ALA A 66 -8.90 -12.57 -15.64
CA ALA A 66 -8.64 -13.85 -14.95
C ALA A 66 -7.69 -13.76 -13.73
N ILE A 67 -7.66 -12.61 -13.05
CA ILE A 67 -6.83 -12.40 -11.85
C ILE A 67 -7.55 -12.99 -10.63
N LYS A 68 -6.87 -13.87 -9.89
CA LYS A 68 -7.39 -14.44 -8.65
C LYS A 68 -7.78 -13.33 -7.66
N GLY A 69 -9.02 -13.37 -7.18
CA GLY A 69 -9.56 -12.37 -6.25
C GLY A 69 -10.07 -11.07 -6.90
N LEU A 70 -10.13 -10.98 -8.24
CA LEU A 70 -10.88 -9.94 -8.96
C LEU A 70 -12.06 -10.54 -9.70
N THR A 71 -13.02 -11.06 -8.94
CA THR A 71 -14.30 -11.51 -9.48
C THR A 71 -15.21 -10.32 -9.78
N ALA A 72 -16.32 -10.54 -10.51
CA ALA A 72 -17.27 -9.46 -10.80
C ALA A 72 -17.83 -8.76 -9.53
N PRO A 73 -18.18 -9.49 -8.44
CA PRO A 73 -18.51 -8.85 -7.17
C PRO A 73 -17.38 -8.00 -6.59
N GLU A 74 -16.12 -8.41 -6.74
CA GLU A 74 -14.96 -7.66 -6.22
C GLU A 74 -14.74 -6.39 -7.02
N LEU A 75 -14.88 -6.45 -8.34
CA LEU A 75 -14.88 -5.28 -9.21
C LEU A 75 -16.03 -4.32 -8.88
N SER A 76 -17.21 -4.84 -8.53
CA SER A 76 -18.33 -4.02 -8.06
C SER A 76 -18.00 -3.29 -6.77
N ARG A 77 -17.30 -3.95 -5.83
CA ARG A 77 -16.82 -3.32 -4.60
C ARG A 77 -15.74 -2.28 -4.87
N CYS A 78 -14.83 -2.53 -5.80
CA CYS A 78 -13.84 -1.54 -6.25
C CYS A 78 -14.53 -0.30 -6.83
N ARG A 79 -15.51 -0.49 -7.73
CA ARG A 79 -16.33 0.59 -8.29
C ARG A 79 -16.99 1.42 -7.20
N GLN A 80 -17.70 0.76 -6.28
CA GLN A 80 -18.33 1.43 -5.14
C GLN A 80 -17.32 2.17 -4.26
N PHE A 81 -16.15 1.57 -4.03
CA PHE A 81 -15.11 2.16 -3.20
C PHE A 81 -14.62 3.50 -3.77
N TYR A 82 -14.36 3.57 -5.08
CA TYR A 82 -14.03 4.83 -5.74
C TYR A 82 -15.17 5.85 -5.65
N THR A 83 -16.41 5.43 -5.96
CA THR A 83 -17.58 6.33 -5.92
C THR A 83 -17.82 6.95 -4.54
N VAL A 84 -17.62 6.18 -3.46
CA VAL A 84 -17.86 6.66 -2.09
C VAL A 84 -16.69 7.50 -1.57
N TYR A 85 -15.45 7.21 -2.01
CA TYR A 85 -14.25 7.85 -1.49
C TYR A 85 -13.30 8.38 -2.58
N PRO A 86 -13.71 9.34 -3.43
CA PRO A 86 -12.89 9.84 -4.53
C PRO A 86 -11.60 10.57 -4.07
N GLU A 87 -11.56 11.08 -2.84
CA GLU A 87 -10.41 11.87 -2.34
C GLU A 87 -9.38 11.05 -1.54
N ILE A 88 -9.55 9.72 -1.43
CA ILE A 88 -8.77 8.92 -0.47
C ILE A 88 -7.27 8.86 -0.77
N LEU A 89 -6.87 9.00 -2.04
CA LEU A 89 -5.46 8.95 -2.41
C LEU A 89 -4.65 10.10 -1.81
N GLY A 90 -5.26 11.27 -1.60
CA GLY A 90 -4.60 12.40 -0.93
C GLY A 90 -4.13 12.01 0.48
N SER A 91 -5.01 11.36 1.25
CA SER A 91 -4.73 10.91 2.62
C SER A 91 -3.77 9.71 2.67
N VAL A 92 -3.91 8.77 1.73
CA VAL A 92 -3.06 7.56 1.68
C VAL A 92 -1.63 7.90 1.25
N THR A 93 -1.44 8.89 0.37
CA THR A 93 -0.12 9.31 -0.12
C THR A 93 0.73 9.96 0.98
N GLN A 94 0.12 10.78 1.85
CA GLN A 94 0.81 11.33 3.02
C GLN A 94 1.26 10.21 3.97
N THR A 95 0.38 9.22 4.21
CA THR A 95 0.68 8.08 5.06
C THR A 95 1.76 7.18 4.47
N LEU A 96 1.76 6.96 3.15
CA LEU A 96 2.80 6.21 2.44
C LEU A 96 4.17 6.87 2.57
N THR A 97 4.24 8.18 2.32
CA THR A 97 5.49 8.96 2.38
C THR A 97 6.09 8.92 3.78
N ALA A 98 5.25 9.02 4.81
CA ALA A 98 5.66 8.97 6.21
C ALA A 98 6.10 7.56 6.67
N ASN A 99 5.61 6.48 6.05
CA ASN A 99 5.87 5.11 6.50
C ASN A 99 6.96 4.38 5.72
N PHE A 100 7.27 4.78 4.48
CA PHE A 100 8.38 4.20 3.71
C PHE A 100 9.76 4.72 4.16
N ILE A 101 9.81 5.91 4.78
CA ILE A 101 11.01 6.43 5.45
C ILE A 101 10.86 6.12 6.94
N GLY A 102 11.19 4.90 7.34
CA GLY A 102 11.17 4.51 8.75
C GLY A 102 12.05 5.46 9.59
N ASN A 103 11.45 6.12 10.58
CA ASN A 103 12.17 7.05 11.48
C ASN A 103 13.39 6.41 12.19
N LYS A 104 13.44 5.07 12.29
CA LYS A 104 14.58 4.33 12.86
C LYS A 104 15.80 4.29 11.94
N THR A 105 15.61 4.28 10.61
CA THR A 105 16.70 4.44 9.66
C THR A 105 17.13 5.90 9.53
N GLN A 106 16.25 6.89 9.76
CA GLN A 106 16.71 8.28 9.93
C GLN A 106 17.64 8.43 11.14
N GLN A 107 17.37 7.79 12.28
CA GLN A 107 18.23 7.92 13.46
C GLN A 107 19.60 7.23 13.28
N LEU A 108 19.64 6.09 12.58
CA LEU A 108 20.86 5.34 12.26
C LEU A 108 21.63 5.87 11.03
N LEU A 109 20.95 6.54 10.09
CA LEU A 109 21.59 7.15 8.91
C LEU A 109 21.94 8.62 9.15
N ALA A 110 21.19 9.39 9.96
CA ALA A 110 21.58 10.75 10.36
C ALA A 110 22.86 10.75 11.20
N SER A 111 23.02 9.76 12.08
CA SER A 111 24.27 9.54 12.84
C SER A 111 25.46 9.14 11.96
N ARG A 112 25.21 8.63 10.74
CA ARG A 112 26.26 8.10 9.84
C ARG A 112 26.55 8.97 8.61
N ILE A 113 25.60 9.81 8.18
CA ILE A 113 25.69 10.62 6.95
C ILE A 113 25.95 12.11 7.25
N LEU A 114 25.48 12.67 8.39
CA LEU A 114 25.68 14.09 8.72
C LEU A 114 26.99 14.38 9.46
N GLY A 115 27.77 13.36 9.81
CA GLY A 115 29.08 13.56 10.46
C GLY A 115 29.01 14.50 11.66
N LEU A 116 27.94 14.48 12.45
CA LEU A 116 27.97 15.14 13.75
C LEU A 116 28.91 14.30 14.60
N ALA A 117 30.13 14.83 14.72
CA ALA A 117 31.22 14.26 15.48
C ALA A 117 30.67 13.71 16.79
N THR A 118 30.91 12.42 17.01
CA THR A 118 31.21 11.97 18.35
C THR A 118 32.37 12.85 18.80
N GLN A 119 32.09 13.89 19.59
CA GLN A 119 33.08 14.41 20.51
C GLN A 119 33.38 13.26 21.46
N ASP A 120 34.30 12.41 21.04
CA ASP A 120 35.15 11.69 21.96
C ASP A 120 36.32 12.63 22.30
N ASN A 121 36.61 12.63 23.60
CA ASN A 121 37.85 13.01 24.26
C ASN A 121 38.09 14.48 24.65
N GLU A 122 37.96 14.71 25.96
CA GLU A 122 39.06 14.94 26.93
C GLU A 122 38.83 16.17 27.83
N ILE A 123 38.51 15.93 29.11
CA ILE A 123 39.40 15.98 30.29
C ILE A 123 38.83 15.03 31.35
#